data_AF-Q11LU1-F1
#
_entry.id   AF-Q11LU1-F1
#
_cell.length_a   1.000
_cell.length_b   1.000
_cell.length_c   1.000
_cell.angle_alpha   90.00
_cell.angle_beta   90.00
_cell.angle_gamma   90.00
#
_symmetry.space_group_name_H-M   'P 1'
#
loop_
_entity.id
_entity.type
_entity.pdbx_description
1 polymer ?
#
loop_
_entity_poly.entity_id
_entity_poly.type
_entity_poly.pdbx_seq_one_letter_code
_entity_poly.pdbx_strand_id
1 'polypeptide(L)'
;MAFRTTPQLGQQLDEVGANYWDLLAGITMPSPKPGNKELGSDGGEYFFVTATADIAATATTGTQVTLTYPAYTVATGSGGFYTPPGVAVKSGDALWVRRGAYNAAPA
;
A
#
# COMPACT_ATOMS: atom_id res chain seq x y z
N MET A 1 16.92 24.91 5.65
CA MET A 1 15.85 24.47 4.73
C MET A 1 14.60 24.20 5.56
N ALA A 2 13.49 24.88 5.26
CA ALA A 2 12.22 24.59 5.91
C ALA A 2 11.60 23.38 5.19
N PHE A 3 11.46 22.25 5.89
CA PHE A 3 10.64 21.15 5.42
C PHE A 3 9.19 21.48 5.78
N ARG A 4 8.30 21.51 4.77
CA ARG A 4 6.85 21.57 4.99
C ARG A 4 6.35 20.13 5.04
N THR A 5 5.86 19.68 6.18
CA THR A 5 5.08 18.45 6.31
C THR A 5 3.61 18.82 6.16
N THR A 6 3.03 18.64 4.99
CA THR A 6 1.57 18.64 4.85
C THR A 6 1.06 17.34 5.47
N PRO A 7 0.27 17.40 6.55
CA PRO A 7 -0.37 16.20 7.08
C PRO A 7 -1.29 15.64 6.00
N GLN A 8 -1.13 14.37 5.67
CA GLN A 8 -1.88 13.72 4.61
C GLN A 8 -3.06 12.97 5.23
N LEU A 9 -4.29 13.39 4.94
CA LEU A 9 -5.46 12.51 5.09
C LEU A 9 -5.32 11.45 4.00
N GLY A 10 -4.88 10.25 4.37
CA GLY A 10 -4.59 9.15 3.45
C GLY A 10 -5.49 7.95 3.67
N GLN A 11 -5.51 7.05 2.68
CA GLN A 11 -6.13 5.73 2.73
C GLN A 11 -5.68 4.97 3.99
N GLN A 12 -6.61 4.29 4.67
CA GLN A 12 -6.25 3.42 5.79
C GLN A 12 -5.32 2.27 5.32
N LEU A 13 -4.44 1.79 6.19
CA LEU A 13 -3.40 0.81 5.84
C LEU A 13 -3.98 -0.55 5.38
N ASP A 14 -5.22 -0.84 5.73
CA ASP A 14 -5.96 -2.06 5.44
C ASP A 14 -6.98 -1.90 4.29
N GLU A 15 -7.17 -0.70 3.77
CA GLU A 15 -8.09 -0.41 2.68
C GLU A 15 -7.47 -0.74 1.31
N VAL A 16 -8.30 -1.06 0.30
CA VAL A 16 -7.88 -1.34 -1.09
C VAL A 16 -8.80 -0.60 -2.05
N GLY A 17 -8.22 0.00 -3.09
CA GLY A 17 -8.97 0.60 -4.22
C GLY A 17 -9.45 2.04 -4.00
N ALA A 18 -9.22 2.64 -2.83
CA ALA A 18 -9.64 4.00 -2.52
C ALA A 18 -8.53 5.02 -2.82
N ASN A 19 -8.65 5.75 -3.94
CA ASN A 19 -7.79 6.91 -4.17
C ASN A 19 -8.33 8.11 -3.37
N TYR A 20 -7.59 8.56 -2.36
CA TYR A 20 -7.93 9.79 -1.65
C TYR A 20 -7.33 11.00 -2.38
N TRP A 21 -8.15 12.03 -2.53
CA TRP A 21 -7.77 13.29 -3.15
C TRP A 21 -8.11 14.40 -2.19
N ASP A 22 -7.19 15.34 -1.98
CA ASP A 22 -7.56 16.60 -1.36
C ASP A 22 -8.24 17.49 -2.42
N LEU A 23 -9.56 17.29 -2.58
CA LEU A 23 -10.38 18.13 -3.46
C LEU A 23 -10.36 19.61 -3.03
N LEU A 24 -10.21 19.88 -1.73
CA LEU A 24 -10.26 21.24 -1.19
C LEU A 24 -8.97 22.02 -1.52
N ALA A 25 -7.83 21.32 -1.61
CA ALA A 25 -6.55 21.87 -2.07
C ALA A 25 -6.36 21.82 -3.60
N GLY A 26 -7.35 21.34 -4.37
CA GLY A 26 -7.27 21.26 -5.84
C GLY A 26 -6.25 20.24 -6.34
N ILE A 27 -5.90 19.23 -5.55
CA ILE A 27 -4.91 18.22 -5.92
C ILE A 27 -5.56 17.14 -6.79
N THR A 28 -5.05 16.99 -8.01
CA THR A 28 -5.52 16.03 -9.02
C THR A 28 -4.67 14.77 -9.10
N MET A 29 -3.81 14.51 -8.09
CA MET A 29 -3.01 13.28 -7.96
C MET A 29 -3.43 12.51 -6.71
N PRO A 30 -3.50 11.17 -6.74
CA PRO A 30 -3.86 10.39 -5.56
C PRO A 30 -2.88 10.67 -4.43
N SER A 31 -3.42 10.66 -3.23
CA SER A 31 -2.72 10.88 -1.98
C SER A 31 -3.12 9.72 -1.06
N PRO A 32 -2.23 8.80 -0.70
CA PRO A 32 -0.80 8.78 -0.94
C PRO A 32 -0.40 8.58 -2.42
N LYS A 33 0.82 9.00 -2.76
CA LYS A 33 1.41 8.71 -4.07
C LYS A 33 2.11 7.34 -4.03
N PRO A 34 2.14 6.59 -5.15
CA PRO A 34 2.95 5.37 -5.24
C PRO A 34 4.40 5.64 -4.82
N GLY A 35 4.93 4.78 -3.96
CA GLY A 35 6.25 4.92 -3.35
C GLY A 35 6.28 5.63 -2.00
N ASN A 36 5.14 6.14 -1.51
CA ASN A 36 5.04 6.58 -0.11
C ASN A 36 5.32 5.41 0.83
N LYS A 37 6.09 5.69 1.88
CA LYS A 37 6.39 4.76 2.97
C LYS A 37 5.80 5.28 4.27
N GLU A 38 5.11 4.42 5.00
CA GLU A 38 4.56 4.72 6.32
C GLU A 38 4.88 3.61 7.33
N LEU A 39 4.93 3.97 8.60
CA LEU A 39 5.04 3.03 9.71
C LEU A 39 3.69 2.94 10.39
N GLY A 40 3.12 1.74 10.40
CA GLY A 40 1.83 1.49 11.05
C GLY A 40 1.96 1.47 12.58
N SER A 41 0.82 1.60 13.26
CA SER A 41 0.73 1.44 14.71
C SER A 41 1.05 0.01 15.19
N ASP A 42 0.99 -0.96 14.28
CA ASP A 42 1.44 -2.35 14.45
C ASP A 42 2.97 -2.51 14.35
N GLY A 43 3.71 -1.43 14.08
CA GLY A 43 5.15 -1.44 13.85
C GLY A 43 5.56 -1.91 12.46
N GLY A 44 4.61 -2.23 11.57
CA GLY A 44 4.88 -2.65 10.20
C GLY A 44 5.34 -1.50 9.31
N GLU A 45 6.23 -1.81 8.36
CA GLU A 45 6.60 -0.89 7.28
C GLU A 45 5.69 -1.12 6.07
N TYR A 46 5.01 -0.07 5.64
CA TYR A 46 4.04 -0.10 4.55
C TYR A 46 4.51 0.74 3.36
N PHE A 47 4.27 0.25 2.16
CA PHE A 47 4.52 0.96 0.90
C PHE A 47 3.24 1.10 0.11
N PHE A 48 2.96 2.32 -0.36
CA PHE A 48 1.83 2.57 -1.25
C PHE A 48 2.19 2.19 -2.69
N VAL A 49 1.37 1.36 -3.31
CA VAL A 49 1.67 0.73 -4.61
C VAL A 49 0.42 0.61 -5.47
N THR A 50 0.62 0.28 -6.75
CA THR A 50 -0.46 -0.05 -7.69
C THR A 50 -0.37 -1.50 -8.14
N ALA A 51 -1.48 -2.24 -8.09
CA ALA A 51 -1.52 -3.61 -8.59
C ALA A 51 -1.50 -3.67 -10.12
N THR A 52 -0.68 -4.54 -10.72
CA THR A 52 -0.62 -4.76 -12.18
C THR A 52 -1.34 -6.03 -12.63
N ALA A 53 -1.94 -6.76 -11.70
CA ALA A 53 -2.70 -7.98 -11.94
C ALA A 53 -3.71 -8.18 -10.80
N ASP A 54 -4.71 -9.03 -11.03
CA ASP A 54 -5.64 -9.45 -9.99
C ASP A 54 -4.91 -10.36 -8.98
N ILE A 55 -5.17 -10.12 -7.69
CA ILE A 55 -4.57 -10.83 -6.56
C ILE A 55 -5.71 -11.36 -5.69
N ALA A 56 -5.78 -12.69 -5.56
CA ALA A 56 -6.80 -13.33 -4.74
C ALA A 56 -6.64 -12.98 -3.25
N ALA A 57 -7.76 -12.93 -2.53
CA ALA A 57 -7.78 -12.73 -1.09
C ALA A 57 -7.19 -13.94 -0.35
N THR A 58 -6.34 -13.68 0.64
CA THR A 58 -5.84 -14.69 1.58
C THR A 58 -6.13 -14.26 3.01
N ALA A 59 -6.79 -15.11 3.79
CA ALA A 59 -7.47 -14.72 5.02
C ALA A 59 -6.55 -14.33 6.19
N THR A 60 -5.34 -14.89 6.29
CA THR A 60 -4.58 -14.85 7.57
C THR A 60 -3.27 -14.06 7.50
N THR A 61 -2.61 -14.04 6.35
CA THR A 61 -1.26 -13.44 6.21
C THR A 61 -1.19 -12.32 5.19
N GLY A 62 -2.29 -12.07 4.48
CA GLY A 62 -2.22 -11.40 3.19
C GLY A 62 -1.64 -12.30 2.10
N THR A 63 -1.71 -11.85 0.86
CA THR A 63 -1.10 -12.55 -0.28
C THR A 63 0.30 -11.99 -0.52
N GLN A 64 1.28 -12.88 -0.69
CA GLN A 64 2.66 -12.44 -0.95
C GLN A 64 2.78 -11.86 -2.36
N VAL A 65 3.42 -10.70 -2.45
CA VAL A 65 3.62 -9.95 -3.68
C VAL A 65 5.08 -9.56 -3.87
N THR A 66 5.44 -9.28 -5.12
CA THR A 66 6.72 -8.70 -5.50
C THR A 66 6.54 -7.25 -5.87
N LEU A 67 7.27 -6.37 -5.18
CA LEU A 67 7.31 -4.94 -5.48
C LEU A 67 8.35 -4.68 -6.57
N THR A 68 7.93 -4.03 -7.64
CA THR A 68 8.82 -3.63 -8.75
C THR A 68 9.23 -2.18 -8.59
N TYR A 69 10.51 -1.95 -8.30
CA TYR A 69 11.12 -0.62 -8.29
C TYR A 69 11.70 -0.29 -9.69
N PRO A 70 11.61 0.97 -10.17
CA PRO A 70 11.09 2.18 -9.51
C PRO A 70 9.59 2.45 -9.74
N ALA A 71 8.88 1.55 -10.40
CA ALA A 71 7.48 1.76 -10.77
C ALA A 71 6.50 1.72 -9.58
N TYR A 72 6.90 1.15 -8.44
CA TYR A 72 6.06 0.92 -7.27
C TYR A 72 4.76 0.18 -7.63
N THR A 73 4.92 -0.84 -8.47
CA THR A 73 3.85 -1.76 -8.84
C THR A 73 4.00 -3.10 -8.16
N VAL A 74 2.89 -3.82 -7.99
CA VAL A 74 2.88 -5.14 -7.36
C VAL A 74 2.05 -6.15 -8.15
N ALA A 75 2.52 -7.39 -8.11
CA ALA A 75 1.80 -8.58 -8.54
C ALA A 75 2.18 -9.75 -7.62
N THR A 76 1.38 -10.81 -7.63
CA THR A 76 1.64 -12.04 -6.87
C THR A 76 3.05 -12.55 -7.13
N GLY A 77 3.80 -12.86 -6.08
CA GLY A 77 5.15 -13.39 -6.17
C GLY A 77 5.89 -13.34 -4.83
N SER A 78 7.08 -13.92 -4.77
CA SER A 78 7.81 -14.12 -3.51
C SER A 78 8.78 -12.97 -3.17
N GLY A 79 8.31 -11.73 -3.18
CA GLY A 79 9.13 -10.53 -2.92
C GLY A 79 9.17 -10.07 -1.46
N GLY A 80 8.53 -10.78 -0.54
CA GLY A 80 8.52 -10.43 0.89
C GLY A 80 7.57 -9.30 1.30
N PHE A 81 6.71 -8.85 0.39
CA PHE A 81 5.64 -7.90 0.68
C PHE A 81 4.28 -8.60 0.68
N TYR A 82 3.30 -8.06 1.41
CA TYR A 82 2.00 -8.70 1.59
C TYR A 82 0.87 -7.69 1.43
N THR A 83 -0.17 -8.10 0.70
CA THR A 83 -1.43 -7.35 0.61
C THR A 83 -2.20 -7.38 1.94
N PRO A 84 -3.17 -6.49 2.16
CA PRO A 84 -4.07 -6.58 3.31
C PRO A 84 -4.75 -7.96 3.41
N PRO A 85 -4.87 -8.55 4.62
CA PRO A 85 -5.51 -9.85 4.81
C PRO A 85 -6.99 -9.82 4.44
N GLY A 86 -7.49 -10.89 3.83
CA GLY A 86 -8.93 -11.08 3.56
C GLY A 86 -9.51 -10.21 2.44
N VAL A 87 -8.69 -9.39 1.77
CA VAL A 87 -9.14 -8.50 0.69
C VAL A 87 -8.56 -8.96 -0.65
N ALA A 88 -9.42 -9.05 -1.67
CA ALA A 88 -9.00 -9.28 -3.04
C ALA A 88 -8.62 -7.95 -3.70
N VAL A 89 -7.55 -7.94 -4.49
CA VAL A 89 -7.04 -6.75 -5.18
C VAL A 89 -7.24 -6.94 -6.67
N LYS A 90 -7.76 -5.94 -7.37
CA LYS A 90 -7.88 -5.94 -8.82
C LYS A 90 -6.71 -5.22 -9.47
N SER A 91 -6.42 -5.56 -10.72
CA SER A 91 -5.47 -4.80 -11.53
C SER A 91 -5.89 -3.32 -11.58
N GLY A 92 -4.95 -2.42 -11.28
CA GLY A 92 -5.16 -0.98 -11.20
C GLY A 92 -5.51 -0.45 -9.82
N ASP A 93 -5.81 -1.31 -8.84
CA ASP A 93 -6.11 -0.87 -7.48
C ASP A 93 -4.86 -0.29 -6.81
N ALA A 94 -5.08 0.77 -6.04
CA ALA A 94 -4.09 1.35 -5.15
C ALA A 94 -4.27 0.78 -3.73
N LEU A 95 -3.15 0.42 -3.11
CA LEU A 95 -3.14 -0.23 -1.81
C LEU A 95 -1.83 -0.02 -1.07
N TRP A 96 -1.87 -0.24 0.24
CA TRP A 96 -0.70 -0.41 1.07
C TRP A 96 -0.27 -1.88 1.09
N VAL A 97 1.02 -2.14 0.84
CA VAL A 97 1.63 -3.46 1.06
C VAL A 97 2.59 -3.40 2.24
N ARG A 98 2.48 -4.38 3.14
CA ARG A 98 3.33 -4.50 4.32
C ARG A 98 4.60 -5.27 3.98
N ARG A 99 5.75 -4.84 4.49
CA ARG A 99 6.97 -5.66 4.49
C ARG A 99 6.83 -6.76 5.55
N GLY A 100 6.93 -8.01 5.12
CA GLY A 100 6.70 -9.17 5.98
C GLY A 100 5.21 -9.48 6.21
N ALA A 101 4.92 -10.75 6.47
CA ALA A 101 3.55 -11.24 6.63
C ALA A 101 2.88 -10.66 7.89
N TYR A 102 1.57 -10.41 7.84
CA TYR A 102 0.82 -9.80 8.94
C TYR A 102 0.85 -10.60 10.25
N ASN A 103 1.15 -11.91 10.19
CA ASN A 103 1.30 -12.78 11.36
C ASN A 103 2.74 -12.88 11.88
N ALA A 104 3.71 -12.23 11.23
CA ALA A 104 5.11 -12.21 11.63
C ALA A 104 5.45 -10.92 12.39
N ALA A 105 6.42 -11.04 13.30
CA ALA A 105 7.02 -9.88 13.93
C ALA A 105 7.49 -8.87 12.86
N PRO A 106 7.32 -7.55 13.08
CA PRO A 106 7.80 -6.56 12.14
C PRO A 106 9.30 -6.73 11.90
N ALA A 107 9.72 -6.65 10.64
CA ALA A 107 11.11 -6.80 10.21
C ALA A 107 11.90 -5.49 10.38
#